data_AF-A0A2G2DEW5-F1
#
_entry.id   AF-A0A2G2DEW5-F1
#
_cell.length_a   1.000
_cell.length_b   1.000
_cell.length_c   1.000
_cell.angle_alpha   90.00
_cell.angle_beta   90.00
_cell.angle_gamma   90.00
#
_symmetry.space_group_name_H-M   'P 1'
#
loop_
_entity.id
_entity.type
_entity.pdbx_description
1 polymer ?
#
loop_
_entity_poly.entity_id
_entity_poly.type
_entity_poly.pdbx_seq_one_letter_code
_entity_poly.pdbx_strand_id
1 'polypeptide(L)'
;MQMVHGNEKIGEPKSLKKVDFAKLVGVSPGRVSHMIRDGLPVEPDGRIDVARGKLWIQANVDPKRSAAQSAQGEMPFAAAPDASAERMRLLREQADYAALKNAEKRRELVPSSEVERVWESEWRQLRSAVLAAPSRLRQLLPHLSAADVSEIDAELRRILEEFGNGQ
;
A
#
# COMPACT_ATOMS: atom_id res chain seq x y z
N MET A 1 20.81 -64.92 -17.42
CA MET A 1 19.39 -64.81 -17.00
C MET A 1 19.08 -63.34 -16.84
N GLN A 2 18.33 -62.81 -17.82
CA GLN A 2 17.74 -61.49 -18.00
C GLN A 2 18.41 -60.23 -17.42
N MET A 3 19.02 -59.47 -18.33
CA MET A 3 19.11 -58.01 -18.27
C MET A 3 17.72 -57.41 -18.45
N VAL A 4 17.33 -56.45 -17.61
CA VAL A 4 16.21 -55.54 -17.88
C VAL A 4 16.80 -54.15 -18.10
N HIS A 5 17.00 -53.82 -19.36
CA HIS A 5 17.27 -52.46 -19.81
C HIS A 5 15.94 -51.74 -20.07
N GLY A 6 15.88 -50.47 -19.67
CA GLY A 6 15.05 -49.48 -20.35
C GLY A 6 13.96 -48.83 -19.51
N ASN A 7 14.20 -47.59 -19.08
CA ASN A 7 13.43 -46.46 -19.60
C ASN A 7 14.15 -45.12 -19.27
N GLU A 8 15.30 -44.86 -19.91
CA GLU A 8 15.94 -43.55 -19.85
C GLU A 8 15.31 -42.69 -20.96
N LYS A 9 14.48 -41.71 -20.58
CA LYS A 9 13.93 -40.74 -21.53
C LYS A 9 15.09 -39.88 -22.06
N ILE A 10 15.41 -40.10 -23.33
CA ILE A 10 16.39 -39.38 -24.13
C ILE A 10 16.02 -37.87 -24.11
N GLY A 11 16.69 -37.09 -23.27
CA GLY A 11 16.47 -35.63 -23.22
C GLY A 11 16.90 -34.91 -21.93
N GLU A 12 17.10 -35.58 -20.80
CA GLU A 12 17.59 -34.88 -19.60
C GLU A 12 19.13 -34.70 -19.65
N PRO A 13 19.66 -33.49 -19.38
CA PRO A 13 21.10 -33.28 -19.32
C PRO A 13 21.70 -34.13 -18.20
N LYS A 14 22.64 -35.00 -18.56
CA LYS A 14 23.27 -35.97 -17.65
C LYS A 14 23.84 -35.33 -16.38
N SER A 15 24.33 -34.09 -16.46
CA SER A 15 24.78 -33.31 -15.31
C SER A 15 24.45 -31.82 -15.45
N LEU A 16 24.01 -31.19 -14.35
CA LEU A 16 23.61 -29.78 -14.30
C LEU A 16 24.45 -28.98 -13.31
N LYS A 17 24.61 -27.68 -13.59
CA LYS A 17 25.13 -26.74 -12.58
C LYS A 17 24.11 -26.58 -11.46
N LYS A 18 24.59 -26.21 -10.27
CA LYS A 18 23.76 -26.01 -9.05
C LYS A 18 22.48 -25.20 -9.29
N VAL A 19 22.58 -24.10 -10.04
CA VAL A 19 21.44 -23.19 -10.31
C VAL A 19 20.39 -23.86 -11.20
N ASP A 20 20.81 -24.61 -12.21
CA ASP A 20 19.91 -25.28 -13.15
C ASP A 20 19.26 -26.51 -12.49
N PHE A 21 20.03 -27.23 -11.66
CA PHE A 21 19.49 -28.31 -10.84
C PHE A 21 18.44 -27.79 -9.83
N ALA A 22 18.69 -26.63 -9.18
CA ALA A 22 17.75 -26.01 -8.26
C ALA A 22 16.40 -25.69 -8.92
N LYS A 23 16.44 -25.15 -10.15
CA LYS A 23 15.24 -24.90 -10.96
C LYS A 23 14.50 -26.19 -11.31
N LEU A 24 15.23 -27.23 -11.69
CA LEU A 24 14.65 -28.52 -12.07
C LEU A 24 13.90 -29.19 -10.92
N VAL A 25 14.44 -29.11 -9.69
CA VAL A 25 13.83 -29.73 -8.50
C VAL A 25 12.93 -28.78 -7.71
N GLY A 26 12.74 -27.53 -8.17
CA GLY A 26 11.80 -26.57 -7.58
C GLY A 26 12.23 -26.01 -6.21
N VAL A 27 13.54 -25.90 -5.95
CA VAL A 27 14.06 -25.35 -4.67
C VAL A 27 15.00 -24.17 -4.90
N SER A 28 15.30 -23.41 -3.84
CA SER A 28 16.23 -22.29 -3.94
C SER A 28 17.68 -22.77 -4.15
N PRO A 29 18.55 -22.01 -4.85
CA PRO A 29 19.97 -22.36 -5.00
C PRO A 29 20.74 -22.47 -3.67
N GLY A 30 20.30 -21.72 -2.65
CA GLY A 30 20.82 -21.83 -1.28
C GLY A 30 20.48 -23.18 -0.64
N ARG A 31 19.26 -23.69 -0.87
CA ARG A 31 18.84 -25.00 -0.38
C ARG A 31 19.65 -26.14 -1.01
N VAL A 32 19.96 -26.06 -2.30
CA VAL A 32 20.86 -27.03 -2.96
C VAL A 32 22.27 -26.99 -2.35
N SER A 33 22.78 -25.80 -2.01
CA SER A 33 24.09 -25.67 -1.34
C SER A 33 24.10 -26.36 0.03
N HIS A 34 22.98 -26.30 0.75
CA HIS A 34 22.80 -27.03 2.00
C HIS A 34 22.75 -28.55 1.77
N MET A 35 22.00 -29.01 0.76
CA MET A 35 21.93 -30.43 0.41
C MET A 35 23.31 -31.01 0.03
N ILE A 36 24.16 -30.24 -0.66
CA ILE A 36 25.56 -30.63 -0.95
C ILE A 36 26.35 -30.85 0.35
N ARG A 37 26.17 -29.97 1.34
CA ARG A 37 26.81 -30.13 2.66
C ARG A 37 26.27 -31.36 3.41
N ASP A 38 24.99 -31.66 3.25
CA ASP A 38 24.34 -32.82 3.85
C ASP A 38 24.68 -34.14 3.13
N GLY A 39 25.41 -34.09 2.01
CA GLY A 39 25.92 -35.27 1.30
C GLY A 39 25.27 -35.57 -0.05
N LEU A 40 24.60 -34.60 -0.69
CA LEU A 40 24.16 -34.73 -2.09
C LEU A 40 25.38 -35.02 -3.00
N PRO A 41 25.37 -36.11 -3.79
CA PRO A 41 26.49 -36.45 -4.66
C PRO A 41 26.76 -35.36 -5.72
N VAL A 42 28.00 -34.89 -5.76
CA VAL A 42 28.49 -33.92 -6.74
C VAL A 42 29.67 -34.54 -7.49
N GLU A 43 29.73 -34.30 -8.79
CA GLU A 43 30.85 -34.72 -9.64
C GLU A 43 32.12 -33.90 -9.33
N PRO A 44 33.32 -34.38 -9.72
CA PRO A 44 34.58 -33.66 -9.49
C PRO A 44 34.62 -32.25 -10.11
N ASP A 45 33.79 -31.99 -11.13
CA ASP A 45 33.65 -30.70 -11.81
C ASP A 45 32.63 -29.76 -11.15
N GLY A 46 32.03 -30.16 -10.01
CA GLY A 46 31.03 -29.39 -9.28
C GLY A 46 29.62 -29.47 -9.86
N ARG A 47 29.37 -30.32 -10.86
CA ARG A 47 28.04 -30.56 -11.44
C ARG A 47 27.31 -31.67 -10.69
N ILE A 48 25.98 -31.64 -10.76
CA ILE A 48 25.11 -32.61 -10.11
C ILE A 48 24.51 -33.49 -11.19
N ASP A 49 24.75 -34.79 -11.10
CA ASP A 49 24.06 -35.79 -11.90
C ASP A 49 22.58 -35.80 -11.52
N VAL A 50 21.71 -35.61 -12.50
CA VAL A 50 20.28 -35.38 -12.26
C VAL A 50 19.61 -36.62 -11.64
N ALA A 51 19.97 -37.81 -12.09
CA ALA A 51 19.40 -39.06 -11.62
C ALA A 51 19.83 -39.35 -10.17
N ARG A 52 21.14 -39.26 -9.89
CA ARG A 52 21.68 -39.43 -8.54
C ARG A 52 21.18 -38.37 -7.57
N GLY A 53 21.05 -37.13 -8.03
CA GLY A 53 20.51 -36.03 -7.23
C GLY A 53 19.03 -36.22 -6.86
N LYS A 54 18.19 -36.60 -7.82
CA LYS A 54 16.76 -36.89 -7.57
C LYS A 54 16.58 -38.06 -6.59
N LEU A 55 17.35 -39.14 -6.76
CA LEU A 55 17.32 -40.31 -5.85
C LEU A 55 17.73 -39.94 -4.43
N TRP A 56 18.79 -39.14 -4.28
CA TRP A 56 19.23 -38.68 -2.96
C TRP A 56 18.18 -37.81 -2.28
N ILE A 57 17.52 -36.89 -3.02
CA ILE A 57 16.43 -36.06 -2.48
C ILE A 57 15.28 -36.92 -1.97
N GLN A 58 14.85 -37.93 -2.74
CA GLN A 58 13.77 -38.83 -2.33
C GLN A 58 14.11 -39.62 -1.06
N ALA A 59 15.38 -40.00 -0.88
CA ALA A 59 15.82 -40.75 0.29
C ALA A 59 16.08 -39.88 1.53
N ASN A 60 16.46 -38.61 1.36
CA ASN A 60 17.01 -37.78 2.45
C ASN A 60 16.19 -36.52 2.76
N VAL A 61 15.21 -36.17 1.92
CA VAL A 61 14.41 -34.95 2.09
C VAL A 61 12.95 -35.33 2.28
N ASP A 62 12.43 -35.10 3.48
CA ASP A 62 11.00 -35.25 3.75
C ASP A 62 10.23 -34.07 3.10
N PRO A 63 9.36 -34.33 2.09
CA PRO A 63 8.59 -33.28 1.44
C PRO A 63 7.63 -32.57 2.41
N LYS A 64 7.17 -33.25 3.48
CA LYS A 64 6.28 -32.65 4.48
C LYS A 64 7.02 -31.67 5.39
N ARG A 65 8.30 -31.91 5.66
CA ARG A 65 9.14 -31.01 6.46
C ARG A 65 9.46 -29.70 5.72
N SER A 66 9.55 -29.74 4.40
CA SER A 66 9.72 -28.52 3.58
C SER A 66 8.46 -27.64 3.57
N ALA A 67 7.28 -28.26 3.46
CA ALA A 67 6.00 -27.55 3.56
C ALA A 67 5.77 -26.98 4.99
N ALA A 68 6.18 -27.74 6.01
CA ALA A 68 6.15 -27.28 7.40
C ALA A 68 7.12 -26.11 7.64
N GLN A 69 8.31 -26.08 7.04
CA GLN A 69 9.25 -24.94 7.16
C GLN A 69 8.77 -23.67 6.44
N SER A 70 8.11 -23.79 5.28
CA SER A 70 7.45 -22.64 4.67
C SER A 70 6.28 -22.14 5.52
N ALA A 71 5.56 -23.03 6.20
CA ALA A 71 4.53 -22.67 7.16
C ALA A 71 5.10 -22.19 8.52
N GLN A 72 6.32 -22.60 8.90
CA GLN A 72 7.00 -22.18 10.13
C GLN A 72 7.69 -20.81 10.01
N GLY A 73 7.84 -20.27 8.80
CA GLY A 73 8.04 -18.82 8.62
C GLY A 73 6.86 -18.01 9.14
N GLU A 74 5.69 -18.65 9.27
CA GLU A 74 4.45 -18.14 9.82
C GLU A 74 3.87 -19.08 10.88
N MET A 75 4.63 -19.50 11.90
CA MET A 75 3.97 -19.87 13.17
C MET A 75 4.67 -19.30 14.39
N PRO A 76 3.90 -18.72 15.32
CA PRO A 76 4.38 -17.79 16.31
C PRO A 76 4.88 -18.54 17.53
N PHE A 77 6.04 -18.13 18.04
CA PHE A 77 6.39 -18.36 19.44
C PHE A 77 5.20 -17.90 20.30
N ALA A 78 4.51 -18.85 20.94
CA ALA A 78 3.35 -18.65 21.82
C ALA A 78 2.63 -17.31 21.58
N ALA A 79 1.77 -17.26 20.56
CA ALA A 79 0.87 -16.12 20.44
C ALA A 79 -0.02 -16.11 21.69
N ALA A 80 0.37 -15.31 22.68
CA ALA A 80 -0.54 -14.84 23.71
C ALA A 80 -1.83 -14.41 22.98
N PRO A 81 -3.02 -14.74 23.49
CA PRO A 81 -4.29 -14.39 22.84
C PRO A 81 -4.36 -12.90 22.45
N ASP A 82 -3.64 -12.04 23.17
CA ASP A 82 -3.47 -10.62 22.89
C ASP A 82 -2.68 -10.32 21.59
N ALA A 83 -1.69 -11.13 21.23
CA ALA A 83 -0.88 -10.92 20.04
C ALA A 83 -1.65 -11.12 18.73
N SER A 84 -2.68 -11.97 18.73
CA SER A 84 -3.58 -12.13 17.59
C SER A 84 -4.60 -10.98 17.51
N ALA A 85 -5.15 -10.58 18.66
CA ALA A 85 -6.09 -9.46 18.76
C ALA A 85 -5.46 -8.12 18.34
N GLU A 86 -4.26 -7.82 18.84
CA GLU A 86 -3.51 -6.62 18.47
C GLU A 86 -3.11 -6.63 16.98
N ARG A 87 -2.79 -7.81 16.43
CA ARG A 87 -2.49 -7.94 14.99
C ARG A 87 -3.73 -7.68 14.13
N MET A 88 -4.90 -8.15 14.54
CA MET A 88 -6.17 -7.85 13.87
C MET A 88 -6.53 -6.36 13.96
N ARG A 89 -6.29 -5.72 15.11
CA ARG A 89 -6.47 -4.28 15.29
C ARG A 89 -5.57 -3.48 14.34
N LEU A 90 -4.28 -3.80 14.31
CA LEU A 90 -3.33 -3.14 13.42
C LEU A 90 -3.70 -3.32 11.95
N LEU A 91 -4.16 -4.51 11.54
CA LEU A 91 -4.62 -4.75 10.17
C LEU A 91 -5.85 -3.93 9.80
N ARG A 92 -6.79 -3.72 10.73
CA ARG A 92 -7.94 -2.81 10.51
C ARG A 92 -7.48 -1.38 10.35
N GLU A 93 -6.63 -0.88 11.25
CA GLU A 93 -6.09 0.49 11.17
C GLU A 93 -5.32 0.71 9.85
N GLN A 94 -4.56 -0.30 9.38
CA GLN A 94 -3.90 -0.26 8.07
C GLN A 94 -4.88 -0.26 6.90
N ALA A 95 -5.96 -1.04 6.99
CA ALA A 95 -7.00 -1.08 5.96
C ALA A 95 -7.73 0.26 5.87
N ASP A 96 -8.06 0.88 7.00
CA ASP A 96 -8.69 2.20 7.06
C ASP A 96 -7.77 3.28 6.50
N TYR A 97 -6.49 3.24 6.86
CA TYR A 97 -5.48 4.13 6.27
C TYR A 97 -5.39 3.99 4.75
N ALA A 98 -5.35 2.76 4.24
CA ALA A 98 -5.33 2.51 2.80
C ALA A 98 -6.61 2.98 2.12
N ALA A 99 -7.77 2.82 2.76
CA ALA A 99 -9.06 3.30 2.26
C ALA A 99 -9.09 4.83 2.16
N LEU A 100 -8.63 5.55 3.19
CA LEU A 100 -8.53 7.01 3.18
C LEU A 100 -7.55 7.50 2.11
N LYS A 101 -6.40 6.85 1.95
CA LYS A 101 -5.43 7.20 0.90
C LYS A 101 -5.96 6.95 -0.50
N ASN A 102 -6.76 5.91 -0.69
CA ASN A 102 -7.43 5.65 -1.97
C ASN A 102 -8.52 6.69 -2.25
N ALA A 103 -9.32 7.07 -1.24
CA ALA A 103 -10.34 8.11 -1.38
C ALA A 103 -9.71 9.48 -1.71
N GLU A 104 -8.60 9.83 -1.07
CA GLU A 104 -7.79 11.02 -1.40
C GLU A 104 -7.33 10.99 -2.86
N LYS A 105 -6.75 9.87 -3.32
CA LYS A 105 -6.29 9.71 -4.72
C LYS A 105 -7.44 9.77 -5.74
N ARG A 106 -8.62 9.28 -5.38
CA ARG A 106 -9.84 9.38 -6.20
C ARG A 106 -10.50 10.76 -6.16
N ARG A 107 -9.96 11.69 -5.35
CA ARG A 107 -10.51 13.04 -5.14
C ARG A 107 -11.93 13.03 -4.54
N GLU A 108 -12.21 12.04 -3.70
CA GLU A 108 -13.46 11.95 -2.95
C GLU A 108 -13.41 12.76 -1.64
N LEU A 109 -12.20 13.12 -1.19
CA LEU A 109 -11.95 13.91 0.00
C LEU A 109 -11.36 15.26 -0.38
N VAL A 110 -11.74 16.30 0.36
CA VAL A 110 -11.16 17.65 0.25
C VAL A 110 -10.51 18.01 1.59
N PRO A 111 -9.30 18.60 1.59
CA PRO A 111 -8.68 19.06 2.83
C PRO A 111 -9.52 20.15 3.50
N SER A 112 -9.92 19.95 4.75
CA SER A 112 -10.75 20.91 5.49
C SER A 112 -10.09 22.28 5.61
N SER A 113 -8.77 22.31 5.84
CA SER A 113 -8.00 23.56 5.91
C SER A 113 -7.98 24.34 4.60
N GLU A 114 -8.05 23.66 3.46
CA GLU A 114 -8.15 24.33 2.16
C GLU A 114 -9.55 24.91 1.97
N VAL A 115 -10.60 24.16 2.33
CA VAL A 115 -11.99 24.62 2.30
C VAL A 115 -12.14 25.87 3.18
N GLU A 116 -11.69 25.83 4.43
CA GLU A 116 -11.72 26.96 5.36
C GLU A 116 -10.99 28.17 4.77
N ARG A 117 -9.77 27.99 4.27
CA ARG A 117 -8.99 29.09 3.67
C ARG A 117 -9.70 29.73 2.48
N VAL A 118 -10.28 28.92 1.60
CA VAL A 118 -11.02 29.43 0.42
C VAL A 118 -12.25 30.20 0.88
N TRP A 119 -13.08 29.62 1.75
CA TRP A 119 -14.27 30.29 2.26
C TRP A 119 -13.94 31.58 3.00
N GLU A 120 -12.93 31.59 3.88
CA GLU A 120 -12.48 32.80 4.56
C GLU A 120 -12.02 33.88 3.56
N SER A 121 -11.39 33.49 2.46
CA SER A 121 -10.95 34.43 1.43
C SER A 121 -12.14 35.02 0.69
N GLU A 122 -13.08 34.18 0.26
CA GLU A 122 -14.31 34.61 -0.44
C GLU A 122 -15.17 35.51 0.44
N TRP A 123 -15.38 35.15 1.72
CA TRP A 123 -16.16 35.96 2.67
C TRP A 123 -15.50 37.30 2.97
N ARG A 124 -14.16 37.34 3.10
CA ARG A 124 -13.42 38.60 3.25
C ARG A 124 -13.61 39.50 2.03
N GLN A 125 -13.49 38.94 0.82
CA GLN A 125 -13.69 39.69 -0.42
C GLN A 125 -15.12 40.22 -0.54
N LEU A 126 -16.12 39.38 -0.24
CA LEU A 126 -17.52 39.79 -0.24
C LEU A 126 -17.77 40.93 0.76
N ARG A 127 -17.30 40.80 2.01
CA ARG A 127 -17.42 41.85 3.04
C ARG A 127 -16.82 43.16 2.56
N SER A 128 -15.61 43.12 1.99
CA SER A 128 -14.96 44.31 1.43
C SER A 128 -15.78 44.92 0.28
N ALA A 129 -16.33 44.11 -0.61
CA ALA A 129 -17.13 44.58 -1.74
C ALA A 129 -18.46 45.23 -1.29
N VAL A 130 -19.11 44.66 -0.28
CA VAL A 130 -20.33 45.22 0.33
C VAL A 130 -20.03 46.56 1.01
N LEU A 131 -18.98 46.62 1.85
CA LEU A 131 -18.59 47.86 2.52
C LEU A 131 -18.10 48.96 1.56
N ALA A 132 -17.66 48.60 0.36
CA ALA A 132 -17.33 49.57 -0.69
C ALA A 132 -18.56 50.07 -1.48
N ALA A 133 -19.72 49.41 -1.37
CA ALA A 133 -20.90 49.72 -2.17
C ALA A 133 -21.45 51.15 -1.98
N PRO A 134 -21.52 51.74 -0.76
CA PRO A 134 -22.04 53.09 -0.59
C PRO A 134 -21.27 54.15 -1.39
N SER A 135 -19.93 54.04 -1.40
CA SER A 135 -19.05 54.91 -2.19
C SER A 135 -19.34 54.79 -3.70
N ARG A 136 -19.48 53.57 -4.21
CA ARG A 136 -19.79 53.33 -5.63
C ARG A 136 -21.19 53.84 -5.99
N LEU A 137 -22.17 53.65 -5.10
CA LEU A 137 -23.54 54.14 -5.31
C LEU A 137 -23.57 55.67 -5.39
N ARG A 138 -22.83 56.37 -4.53
CA ARG A 138 -22.68 57.83 -4.60
C ARG A 138 -22.09 58.31 -5.93
N GLN A 139 -21.15 57.55 -6.51
CA GLN A 139 -20.56 57.88 -7.82
C GLN A 139 -21.54 57.64 -8.98
N LEU A 140 -22.34 56.57 -8.91
CA LEU A 140 -23.29 56.20 -9.97
C LEU A 140 -24.60 56.99 -9.92
N LEU A 141 -25.00 57.42 -8.72
CA LEU A 141 -26.29 58.07 -8.45
C LEU A 141 -26.04 59.45 -7.82
N PRO A 142 -25.64 60.47 -8.60
CA PRO A 142 -25.24 61.78 -8.08
C PRO A 142 -26.39 62.58 -7.43
N HIS A 143 -27.64 62.13 -7.59
CA HIS A 143 -28.81 62.71 -6.96
C HIS A 143 -29.04 62.23 -5.52
N LEU A 144 -28.35 61.16 -5.08
CA LEU A 144 -28.42 60.72 -3.69
C LEU A 144 -27.74 61.75 -2.77
N SER A 145 -28.43 62.11 -1.69
CA SER A 145 -27.84 62.98 -0.67
C SER A 145 -26.80 62.22 0.16
N ALA A 146 -25.99 62.97 0.92
CA ALA A 146 -25.06 62.36 1.86
C ALA A 146 -25.77 61.56 2.96
N ALA A 147 -26.98 61.98 3.35
CA ALA A 147 -27.79 61.26 4.33
C ALA A 147 -28.26 59.91 3.78
N ASP A 148 -28.76 59.87 2.55
CA ASP A 148 -29.21 58.62 1.90
C ASP A 148 -28.08 57.59 1.81
N VAL A 149 -26.88 58.03 1.44
CA VAL A 149 -25.69 57.15 1.37
C VAL A 149 -25.28 56.65 2.75
N SER A 150 -25.43 57.47 3.79
CA SER A 150 -25.15 57.09 5.17
C SER A 150 -26.15 56.04 5.70
N GLU A 151 -27.43 56.18 5.38
CA GLU A 151 -28.45 55.18 5.75
C GLU A 151 -28.20 53.84 5.06
N ILE A 152 -27.80 53.86 3.77
CA ILE A 152 -27.42 52.65 3.04
C ILE A 152 -26.19 51.97 3.69
N ASP A 153 -25.14 52.73 4.05
CA ASP A 153 -23.97 52.17 4.73
C ASP A 153 -24.34 51.54 6.07
N ALA A 154 -25.19 52.21 6.87
CA ALA A 154 -25.66 51.70 8.15
C ALA A 154 -26.45 50.40 8.00
N GLU A 155 -27.37 50.32 7.03
CA GLU A 155 -28.16 49.12 6.77
C GLU A 155 -27.29 47.95 6.27
N LEU A 156 -26.34 48.20 5.36
CA LEU A 156 -25.42 47.16 4.90
C LEU A 156 -24.55 46.61 6.04
N ARG A 157 -24.12 47.46 6.97
CA ARG A 157 -23.39 47.02 8.17
C ARG A 157 -24.27 46.19 9.10
N ARG A 158 -25.50 46.62 9.34
CA ARG A 158 -26.48 45.87 10.13
C ARG A 158 -26.69 44.47 9.56
N ILE A 159 -26.93 44.35 8.25
CA ILE A 159 -27.08 43.06 7.57
C ILE A 159 -25.82 42.19 7.73
N LEU A 160 -24.62 42.78 7.58
CA LEU A 160 -23.37 42.04 7.77
C LEU A 160 -23.16 41.59 9.23
N GLU A 161 -23.59 42.39 10.21
CA GLU A 161 -23.55 42.04 11.64
C GLU A 161 -24.54 40.93 11.97
N GLU A 162 -25.78 41.00 11.47
CA GLU A 162 -26.77 39.95 11.61
C GLU A 162 -26.28 38.62 11.03
N PHE A 163 -25.65 38.65 9.85
CA PHE A 163 -25.07 37.46 9.24
C PHE A 163 -23.86 36.93 10.02
N GLY A 164 -23.05 37.83 10.60
CA GLY A 164 -21.88 37.46 11.41
C GLY A 164 -22.23 36.92 12.80
N ASN A 165 -23.38 37.30 13.35
CA ASN A 165 -23.85 36.89 14.69
C ASN A 165 -24.82 35.71 14.66
N GLY A 166 -25.14 35.19 13.47
CA GLY A 166 -26.20 34.21 13.26
C GLY A 166 -25.74 32.93 12.57
N GLN A 167 -24.78 32.19 13.15
CA GLN A 167 -24.60 30.74 13.04
C GLN A 167 -23.87 30.22 14.27
#